data_AF-A0A7X7GX59-F1
#
_entry.id   AF-A0A7X7GX59-F1
#
_cell.length_a   1.000
_cell.length_b   1.000
_cell.length_c   1.000
_cell.angle_alpha   90.00
_cell.angle_beta   90.00
_cell.angle_gamma   90.00
#
_symmetry.space_group_name_H-M   'P 1'
#
loop_
_entity.id
_entity.type
_entity.pdbx_description
1 polymer ?
#
loop_
_entity_poly.entity_id
_entity_poly.type
_entity_poly.pdbx_seq_one_letter_code
_entity_poly.pdbx_strand_id
1 'polypeptide(L)'
;MIGLRDALCLLVAVVPLACATSGSRWMEEPLVAGEEPDSDDTPAHLARAQLLDEPPPPARSTTTVRIGPPPPKREWTLEESRQGPWPVASLQLPGKAVPDGRLLGVFRNTYYDFPNEADFDGESVALKDASCNTIRMVPVEFHDAVCVQGSGTLSSGETVSFAKRDCACARVCPRTEQRICFDVLSRQQFPWGRGAMGKAITPLLTVAVDSAVIPLGTPIYIPEFDGAPRDEAGTPHDGCFIAQDRGLRVKGKHVDVFTGQPAFTRLWNQRVPSNGGVHVYVGTSRCARAN
;
A
#
# COMPACT_ATOMS: atom_id res chain seq x y z
N MET A 1 -80.92 4.90 11.43
CA MET A 1 -81.52 5.64 10.30
C MET A 1 -80.41 6.14 9.40
N ILE A 2 -80.42 5.73 8.13
CA ILE A 2 -80.14 6.49 6.89
C ILE A 2 -78.98 7.52 6.96
N GLY A 3 -77.94 7.51 6.12
CA GLY A 3 -77.75 6.79 4.87
C GLY A 3 -76.49 7.28 4.13
N LEU A 4 -76.15 6.50 3.11
CA LEU A 4 -75.23 6.77 2.00
C LEU A 4 -75.26 8.21 1.48
N ARG A 5 -74.08 8.70 1.05
CA ARG A 5 -73.94 9.54 -0.15
C ARG A 5 -72.50 9.53 -0.70
N ASP A 6 -72.35 8.76 -1.78
CA ASP A 6 -71.58 8.97 -3.02
C ASP A 6 -70.69 10.23 -3.09
N ALA A 7 -69.38 10.14 -3.31
CA ALA A 7 -68.63 9.75 -4.52
C ALA A 7 -68.01 11.00 -5.18
N LEU A 8 -66.67 11.09 -5.17
CA LEU A 8 -65.93 11.69 -6.28
C LEU A 8 -64.49 11.14 -6.30
N CYS A 9 -64.19 10.41 -7.36
CA CYS A 9 -62.85 9.97 -7.74
C CYS A 9 -61.95 11.17 -8.03
N LEU A 10 -60.80 11.23 -7.36
CA LEU A 10 -59.62 11.95 -7.83
C LEU A 10 -58.46 10.96 -7.77
N LEU A 11 -58.19 10.34 -8.92
CA LEU A 11 -56.99 9.56 -9.20
C LEU A 11 -55.79 10.52 -9.20
N VAL A 12 -55.09 10.61 -8.08
CA VAL A 12 -53.74 11.16 -8.04
C VAL A 12 -52.78 10.00 -8.31
N ALA A 13 -52.23 9.97 -9.52
CA ALA A 13 -51.14 9.08 -9.87
C ALA A 13 -49.89 9.48 -9.07
N VAL A 14 -49.65 8.81 -7.95
CA VAL A 14 -48.37 8.88 -7.23
C VAL A 14 -47.38 8.02 -8.00
N VAL A 15 -46.49 8.68 -8.75
CA VAL A 15 -45.31 8.04 -9.34
C VAL A 15 -44.35 7.70 -8.20
N PRO A 16 -44.02 6.43 -7.92
CA PRO A 16 -42.90 6.13 -7.06
C PRO A 16 -41.60 6.49 -7.80
N LEU A 17 -40.88 7.50 -7.31
CA LEU A 17 -39.47 7.64 -7.62
C LEU A 17 -38.78 6.37 -7.12
N ALA A 18 -38.49 5.46 -8.04
CA ALA A 18 -37.54 4.40 -7.80
C ALA A 18 -36.19 5.06 -7.52
N CYS A 19 -35.72 4.95 -6.27
CA CYS A 19 -34.31 5.10 -5.95
C CYS A 19 -33.55 4.07 -6.79
N ALA A 20 -32.94 4.53 -7.88
CA ALA A 20 -31.94 3.76 -8.60
C ALA A 20 -30.72 3.61 -7.68
N THR A 21 -30.65 2.48 -6.99
CA THR A 21 -29.41 1.95 -6.43
C THR A 21 -28.48 1.67 -7.61
N SER A 22 -27.60 2.63 -7.91
CA SER A 22 -26.55 2.41 -8.91
C SER A 22 -25.57 1.39 -8.33
N GLY A 23 -25.79 0.14 -8.74
CA GLY A 23 -25.06 -1.03 -8.29
C GLY A 23 -23.57 -0.96 -8.62
N SER A 24 -22.80 -1.40 -7.64
CA SER A 24 -21.40 -1.80 -7.73
C SER A 24 -21.26 -2.91 -8.76
N ARG A 25 -20.67 -2.63 -9.93
CA ARG A 25 -20.31 -3.68 -10.89
C ARG A 25 -19.28 -3.24 -11.93
N TRP A 26 -18.01 -3.08 -11.54
CA TRP A 26 -16.84 -3.11 -12.44
C TRP A 26 -15.65 -3.45 -11.51
N MET A 27 -14.81 -4.46 -11.66
CA MET A 27 -14.21 -5.05 -12.85
C MET A 27 -13.94 -6.53 -12.62
N GLU A 28 -14.36 -7.35 -13.57
CA GLU A 28 -13.86 -8.69 -13.79
C GLU A 28 -13.64 -8.76 -15.29
N GLU A 29 -12.38 -8.60 -15.73
CA GLU A 29 -11.82 -9.24 -16.93
C GLU A 29 -10.31 -8.89 -17.07
N PRO A 30 -9.50 -9.82 -17.63
CA PRO A 30 -8.04 -9.75 -17.61
C PRO A 30 -7.47 -9.00 -18.82
N LEU A 31 -6.35 -8.30 -18.62
CA LEU A 31 -5.62 -7.65 -19.70
C LEU A 31 -4.75 -8.68 -20.45
N VAL A 32 -5.04 -8.83 -21.74
CA VAL A 32 -4.27 -9.61 -22.71
C VAL A 32 -2.95 -8.90 -23.00
N ALA A 33 -1.89 -9.68 -23.15
CA ALA A 33 -0.53 -9.21 -23.44
C ALA A 33 -0.30 -9.03 -24.95
N GLY A 34 0.41 -7.95 -25.29
CA GLY A 34 1.23 -7.87 -26.50
C GLY A 34 0.62 -7.11 -27.67
N GLU A 35 0.92 -5.82 -27.76
CA GLU A 35 1.08 -5.12 -29.04
C GLU A 35 1.97 -3.88 -28.83
N GLU A 36 3.21 -3.97 -29.31
CA GLU A 36 4.07 -2.81 -29.58
C GLU A 36 3.73 -2.21 -30.95
N PRO A 37 4.07 -0.92 -31.17
CA PRO A 37 4.85 -0.62 -32.35
C PRO A 37 5.99 0.41 -32.11
N ASP A 38 7.19 -0.07 -32.36
CA ASP A 38 8.27 0.41 -33.24
C ASP A 38 8.54 1.92 -33.50
N SER A 39 9.83 2.23 -33.25
CA SER A 39 10.83 3.19 -33.75
C SER A 39 10.55 4.53 -34.49
N ASP A 40 11.51 5.44 -34.20
CA ASP A 40 12.07 6.57 -34.98
C ASP A 40 11.26 7.87 -35.17
N ASP A 41 11.69 8.93 -34.47
CA ASP A 41 12.47 10.03 -35.07
C ASP A 41 12.76 11.17 -34.06
N THR A 42 14.03 11.55 -33.91
CA THR A 42 14.47 12.87 -33.38
C THR A 42 15.59 13.36 -34.28
N PRO A 43 15.74 14.68 -34.55
CA PRO A 43 16.68 15.42 -33.71
C PRO A 43 16.41 16.94 -33.60
N ALA A 44 16.36 17.48 -32.38
CA ALA A 44 16.45 18.93 -32.16
C ALA A 44 17.07 19.31 -30.81
N HIS A 45 18.31 18.89 -30.50
CA HIS A 45 19.06 19.45 -29.37
C HIS A 45 20.60 19.42 -29.58
N LEU A 46 21.08 20.05 -30.65
CA LEU A 46 22.49 20.44 -30.79
C LEU A 46 22.59 21.94 -31.03
N ALA A 47 22.30 22.73 -30.00
CA ALA A 47 22.73 24.13 -29.92
C ALA A 47 22.57 24.63 -28.49
N ARG A 48 23.59 24.42 -27.63
CA ARG A 48 23.94 25.34 -26.50
C ARG A 48 25.15 24.92 -25.65
N ALA A 49 26.11 24.20 -26.21
CA ALA A 49 27.41 24.04 -25.56
C ALA A 49 28.36 25.13 -26.05
N GLN A 50 28.32 26.31 -25.42
CA GLN A 50 29.41 27.30 -25.42
C GLN A 50 29.07 28.39 -24.40
N LEU A 51 30.08 28.78 -23.61
CA LEU A 51 30.11 29.78 -22.52
C LEU A 51 29.89 29.18 -21.12
N LEU A 52 30.99 28.86 -20.43
CA LEU A 52 31.56 29.67 -19.34
C LEU A 52 32.74 28.89 -18.71
N ASP A 53 33.96 29.35 -18.99
CA ASP A 53 35.20 28.97 -18.29
C ASP A 53 35.30 29.79 -17.00
N GLU A 54 35.09 29.17 -15.83
CA GLU A 54 35.69 29.62 -14.57
C GLU A 54 35.99 28.40 -13.66
N PRO A 55 37.20 28.29 -13.08
CA PRO A 55 37.53 27.20 -12.17
C PRO A 55 36.88 27.39 -10.78
N PRO A 56 36.36 26.32 -10.14
CA PRO A 56 35.68 26.43 -8.86
C PRO A 56 36.66 26.72 -7.70
N PRO A 57 36.23 27.46 -6.65
CA PRO A 57 37.05 27.73 -5.47
C PRO A 57 37.28 26.46 -4.62
N PRO A 58 38.38 26.40 -3.83
CA PRO A 58 38.72 25.20 -3.07
C PRO A 58 37.70 24.91 -1.96
N ALA A 59 37.23 23.66 -1.92
CA ALA A 59 36.24 23.17 -0.96
C ALA A 59 36.76 23.23 0.49
N ARG A 60 35.94 23.80 1.38
CA ARG A 60 36.15 23.76 2.83
C ARG A 60 35.92 22.34 3.36
N SER A 61 36.88 21.85 4.14
CA SER A 61 36.86 20.57 4.85
C SER A 61 35.60 20.43 5.72
N THR A 62 34.70 19.54 5.33
CA THR A 62 33.66 18.99 6.21
C THR A 62 34.04 17.57 6.54
N THR A 63 34.26 17.29 7.83
CA THR A 63 34.57 15.96 8.36
C THR A 63 33.38 15.05 8.12
N THR A 64 33.41 14.26 7.05
CA THR A 64 32.43 13.21 6.77
C THR A 64 32.78 11.99 7.62
N VAL A 65 31.91 11.63 8.56
CA VAL A 65 31.98 10.34 9.26
C VAL A 65 31.76 9.24 8.22
N ARG A 66 32.77 8.40 7.99
CA ARG A 66 32.67 7.23 7.11
C ARG A 66 31.72 6.20 7.74
N ILE A 67 30.47 6.16 7.27
CA ILE A 67 29.62 4.98 7.44
C ILE A 67 30.20 3.91 6.50
N GLY A 68 30.43 2.70 7.04
CA GLY A 68 30.99 1.58 6.28
C GLY A 68 30.18 1.23 5.03
N PRO A 69 30.76 0.46 4.09
CA PRO A 69 30.07 0.12 2.84
C PRO A 69 28.76 -0.62 3.15
N PRO A 70 27.69 -0.36 2.37
CA PRO A 70 26.46 -1.12 2.50
C PRO A 70 26.75 -2.61 2.26
N PRO A 71 26.08 -3.53 2.99
CA PRO A 71 26.25 -4.95 2.76
C PRO A 71 25.89 -5.29 1.30
N PRO A 72 26.58 -6.28 0.69
CA PRO A 72 26.35 -6.61 -0.72
C PRO A 72 24.92 -7.09 -0.93
N LYS A 73 24.31 -6.60 -2.02
CA LYS A 73 23.01 -7.08 -2.49
C LYS A 73 23.15 -8.55 -2.87
N ARG A 74 22.48 -9.43 -2.13
CA ARG A 74 22.45 -10.86 -2.41
C ARG A 74 21.22 -11.16 -3.27
N GLU A 75 21.44 -11.51 -4.53
CA GLU A 75 20.38 -12.04 -5.39
C GLU A 75 20.18 -13.53 -5.11
N TRP A 76 18.94 -13.91 -4.81
CA TRP A 76 18.56 -15.28 -4.53
C TRP A 76 18.22 -16.01 -5.84
N THR A 77 18.74 -17.21 -6.04
CA THR A 77 18.40 -18.00 -7.24
C THR A 77 16.97 -18.55 -7.14
N LEU A 78 16.35 -18.82 -8.30
CA LEU A 78 15.01 -19.43 -8.39
C LEU A 78 14.94 -20.82 -7.73
N GLU A 79 16.07 -21.51 -7.62
CA GLU A 79 16.19 -22.84 -7.01
C GLU A 79 16.29 -22.74 -5.47
N GLU A 80 17.07 -21.79 -4.94
CA GLU A 80 17.09 -21.45 -3.50
C GLU A 80 15.74 -20.85 -3.02
N SER A 81 14.97 -20.23 -3.91
CA SER A 81 13.61 -19.76 -3.61
C SER A 81 12.61 -20.91 -3.45
N ARG A 82 12.89 -22.06 -4.06
CA ARG A 82 12.07 -23.30 -3.97
C ARG A 82 12.49 -24.16 -2.80
N GLN A 83 13.79 -24.22 -2.51
CA GLN A 83 14.39 -24.90 -1.38
C GLN A 83 14.90 -23.84 -0.40
N GLY A 84 13.99 -23.23 0.36
CA GLY A 84 14.41 -22.30 1.41
C GLY A 84 15.50 -22.94 2.27
N PRO A 85 16.48 -22.18 2.79
CA PRO A 85 17.70 -22.73 3.41
C PRO A 85 17.46 -23.51 4.72
N TRP A 86 16.20 -23.78 5.07
CA TRP A 86 15.79 -24.44 6.29
C TRP A 86 14.86 -25.61 5.96
N PRO A 87 15.28 -26.86 6.18
CA PRO A 87 14.32 -27.95 6.24
C PRO A 87 13.26 -27.59 7.29
N VAL A 88 11.99 -27.79 6.94
CA VAL A 88 10.79 -27.47 7.77
C VAL A 88 10.90 -28.08 9.18
N ALA A 89 11.75 -29.10 9.35
CA ALA A 89 12.05 -29.79 10.59
C ALA A 89 12.88 -28.99 11.62
N SER A 90 13.44 -27.83 11.28
CA SER A 90 14.41 -27.12 12.15
C SER A 90 13.98 -25.73 12.63
N LEU A 91 12.69 -25.39 12.52
CA LEU A 91 12.16 -24.08 12.92
C LEU A 91 12.03 -23.94 14.45
N GLN A 92 13.13 -24.11 15.18
CA GLN A 92 13.28 -23.49 16.49
C GLN A 92 13.60 -22.02 16.28
N LEU A 93 12.56 -21.18 16.17
CA LEU A 93 12.70 -19.82 16.68
C LEU A 93 12.97 -19.98 18.18
N PRO A 94 14.13 -19.53 18.71
CA PRO A 94 14.50 -19.80 20.08
C PRO A 94 13.38 -19.34 21.02
N GLY A 95 12.78 -20.31 21.74
CA GLY A 95 11.71 -20.06 22.70
C GLY A 95 10.26 -20.10 22.18
N LYS A 96 9.98 -20.46 20.92
CA LYS A 96 8.60 -20.57 20.39
C LYS A 96 8.25 -21.96 19.88
N ALA A 97 7.08 -22.46 20.29
CA ALA A 97 6.53 -23.71 19.78
C ALA A 97 6.18 -23.59 18.29
N VAL A 98 6.33 -24.70 17.55
CA VAL A 98 5.89 -24.78 16.15
C VAL A 98 4.38 -24.53 16.11
N PRO A 99 3.89 -23.61 15.26
CA PRO A 99 2.45 -23.29 15.19
C PRO A 99 1.63 -24.49 14.69
N ASP A 100 0.36 -24.55 15.09
CA ASP A 100 -0.63 -25.57 14.71
C ASP A 100 -1.19 -25.40 13.28
N GLY A 101 -0.58 -24.54 12.46
CA GLY A 101 -0.97 -24.26 11.08
C GLY A 101 0.03 -24.76 10.06
N ARG A 102 -0.32 -24.61 8.78
CA ARG A 102 0.54 -25.01 7.66
C ARG A 102 1.52 -23.90 7.31
N LEU A 103 2.82 -24.20 7.31
CA LEU A 103 3.84 -23.31 6.76
C LEU A 103 3.65 -23.17 5.24
N LEU A 104 3.44 -21.95 4.76
CA LEU A 104 3.45 -21.61 3.34
C LEU A 104 4.88 -21.44 2.79
N GLY A 105 5.81 -21.04 3.66
CA GLY A 105 7.23 -20.90 3.36
C GLY A 105 7.83 -19.65 4.00
N VAL A 106 9.04 -19.33 3.57
CA VAL A 106 9.73 -18.08 3.92
C VAL A 106 9.39 -17.03 2.87
N PHE A 107 8.87 -15.89 3.32
CA PHE A 107 8.46 -14.78 2.48
C PHE A 107 9.42 -13.61 2.70
N ARG A 108 9.80 -12.93 1.62
CA ARG A 108 10.44 -11.63 1.72
C ARG A 108 9.50 -10.67 2.46
N ASN A 109 10.00 -9.99 3.49
CA ASN A 109 9.24 -8.99 4.23
C ASN A 109 9.69 -7.57 3.86
N THR A 110 8.75 -6.65 3.70
CA THR A 110 9.00 -5.21 3.67
C THR A 110 7.96 -4.48 4.50
N TYR A 111 8.02 -3.16 4.53
CA TYR A 111 7.07 -2.33 5.25
C TYR A 111 6.63 -1.15 4.38
N TYR A 112 5.39 -0.74 4.59
CA TYR A 112 4.83 0.48 4.04
C TYR A 112 4.07 1.25 5.13
N ASP A 113 4.00 2.56 4.97
CA ASP A 113 3.52 3.50 5.99
C ASP A 113 2.40 4.40 5.47
N PHE A 114 2.02 5.39 6.27
CA PHE A 114 0.92 6.30 6.05
C PHE A 114 1.42 7.74 6.25
N PRO A 115 1.90 8.39 5.18
CA PRO A 115 2.43 9.75 5.24
C PRO A 115 1.38 10.76 5.69
N ASN A 116 1.84 11.78 6.41
CA ASN A 116 1.03 12.92 6.83
C ASN A 116 1.52 14.16 6.07
N GLU A 117 0.63 14.85 5.36
CA GLU A 117 0.95 16.04 4.56
C GLU A 117 1.68 17.11 5.39
N ALA A 118 1.34 17.24 6.67
CA ALA A 118 1.96 18.21 7.58
C ALA A 118 3.47 17.99 7.82
N ASP A 119 4.00 16.81 7.48
CA ASP A 119 5.42 16.49 7.62
C ASP A 119 6.25 16.94 6.40
N PHE A 120 5.62 17.55 5.39
CA PHE A 120 6.24 17.95 4.13
C PHE A 120 6.02 19.44 3.85
N ASP A 121 6.99 20.07 3.18
CA ASP A 121 6.94 21.46 2.75
C ASP A 121 7.44 21.63 1.30
N GLY A 122 7.53 22.87 0.84
CA GLY A 122 8.06 23.20 -0.48
C GLY A 122 7.02 23.34 -1.60
N GLU A 123 7.45 23.07 -2.84
CA GLU A 123 6.63 23.24 -4.05
C GLU A 123 5.37 22.37 -3.99
N SER A 124 4.25 22.90 -4.47
CA SER A 124 2.97 22.19 -4.45
C SER A 124 2.54 21.72 -5.84
N VAL A 125 1.97 20.52 -5.89
CA VAL A 125 1.38 19.89 -7.08
C VAL A 125 -0.07 19.49 -6.82
N ALA A 126 -0.86 19.37 -7.90
CA ALA A 126 -2.25 18.97 -7.79
C ALA A 126 -2.37 17.46 -7.49
N LEU A 127 -3.00 17.13 -6.37
CA LEU A 127 -3.50 15.78 -6.11
C LEU A 127 -4.86 15.62 -6.82
N LYS A 128 -5.01 14.59 -7.65
CA LYS A 128 -6.16 14.42 -8.54
C LYS A 128 -7.10 13.29 -8.09
N ASP A 129 -8.39 13.50 -8.27
CA ASP A 129 -9.39 12.43 -8.19
C ASP A 129 -9.57 11.70 -9.54
N ALA A 130 -10.32 10.59 -9.53
CA ALA A 130 -10.56 9.80 -10.74
C ALA A 130 -11.35 10.53 -11.84
N SER A 131 -12.01 11.64 -11.49
CA SER A 131 -12.74 12.54 -12.40
C SER A 131 -11.86 13.70 -12.89
N CYS A 132 -10.56 13.68 -12.58
CA CYS A 132 -9.58 14.71 -12.91
C CYS A 132 -9.77 16.07 -12.22
N ASN A 133 -10.63 16.15 -11.21
CA ASN A 133 -10.72 17.31 -10.36
C ASN A 133 -9.49 17.38 -9.45
N THR A 134 -9.07 18.60 -9.13
CA THR A 134 -8.06 18.80 -8.09
C THR A 134 -8.72 18.62 -6.73
N ILE A 135 -8.24 17.64 -5.95
CA ILE A 135 -8.59 17.47 -4.55
C ILE A 135 -7.98 18.62 -3.74
N ARG A 136 -6.67 18.81 -3.89
CA ARG A 136 -5.86 19.80 -3.17
C ARG A 136 -4.52 20.00 -3.88
N MET A 137 -3.92 21.17 -3.67
CA MET A 137 -2.50 21.39 -3.95
C MET A 137 -1.69 20.94 -2.73
N VAL A 138 -0.83 19.95 -2.89
CA VAL A 138 -0.04 19.33 -1.82
C VAL A 138 1.45 19.40 -2.13
N PRO A 139 2.35 19.37 -1.13
CA PRO A 139 3.79 19.29 -1.37
C PRO A 139 4.18 18.16 -2.34
N VAL A 140 5.14 18.40 -3.22
CA VAL A 140 5.66 17.40 -4.19
C VAL A 140 6.09 16.12 -3.48
N GLU A 141 6.80 16.26 -2.37
CA GLU A 141 7.30 15.10 -1.62
C GLU A 141 6.17 14.29 -0.96
N PHE A 142 5.11 14.96 -0.50
CA PHE A 142 3.91 14.28 -0.01
C PHE A 142 3.23 13.50 -1.14
N HIS A 143 3.04 14.14 -2.31
CA HIS A 143 2.49 13.46 -3.50
C HIS A 143 3.30 12.19 -3.83
N ASP A 144 4.63 12.31 -3.84
CA ASP A 144 5.53 11.20 -4.18
C ASP A 144 5.51 10.10 -3.12
N ALA A 145 5.32 10.46 -1.84
CA ALA A 145 5.10 9.52 -0.77
C ALA A 145 3.78 8.76 -0.93
N VAL A 146 2.64 9.44 -1.09
CA VAL A 146 1.33 8.76 -1.25
C VAL A 146 1.25 7.93 -2.52
N CYS A 147 2.01 8.27 -3.56
CA CYS A 147 2.17 7.44 -4.76
C CYS A 147 2.78 6.05 -4.48
N VAL A 148 3.71 5.98 -3.54
CA VAL A 148 4.39 4.73 -3.16
C VAL A 148 3.58 3.98 -2.10
N GLN A 149 3.10 4.71 -1.09
CA GLN A 149 2.44 4.16 0.09
C GLN A 149 0.95 3.83 -0.16
N GLY A 150 0.34 4.48 -1.15
CA GLY A 150 -1.04 4.24 -1.58
C GLY A 150 -2.10 5.00 -0.76
N SER A 151 -1.75 5.61 0.37
CA SER A 151 -2.68 6.43 1.16
C SER A 151 -1.94 7.41 2.08
N GLY A 152 -2.63 8.40 2.63
CA GLY A 152 -2.05 9.39 3.55
C GLY A 152 -3.10 10.30 4.18
N THR A 153 -2.69 11.12 5.15
CA THR A 153 -3.53 12.17 5.75
C THR A 153 -3.25 13.51 5.09
N LEU A 154 -4.29 14.22 4.66
CA LEU A 154 -4.19 15.61 4.22
C LEU A 154 -4.09 16.57 5.42
N SER A 155 -3.54 17.76 5.19
CA SER A 155 -3.46 18.85 6.17
C SER A 155 -4.84 19.31 6.68
N SER A 156 -5.90 19.12 5.87
CA SER A 156 -7.28 19.35 6.27
C SER A 156 -7.90 18.23 7.12
N GLY A 157 -7.18 17.13 7.33
CA GLY A 157 -7.53 16.04 8.24
C GLY A 157 -8.19 14.83 7.58
N GLU A 158 -8.61 14.93 6.32
CA GLU A 158 -9.17 13.82 5.57
C GLU A 158 -8.11 12.78 5.21
N THR A 159 -8.56 11.55 4.99
CA THR A 159 -7.71 10.50 4.45
C THR A 159 -7.79 10.52 2.93
N VAL A 160 -6.65 10.49 2.25
CA VAL A 160 -6.59 10.17 0.82
C VAL A 160 -6.13 8.73 0.63
N SER A 161 -6.72 8.05 -0.36
CA SER A 161 -6.39 6.65 -0.64
C SER A 161 -6.44 6.38 -2.14
N PHE A 162 -5.58 5.47 -2.59
CA PHE A 162 -5.53 4.99 -3.96
C PHE A 162 -6.94 4.67 -4.48
N ALA A 163 -7.27 5.23 -5.65
CA ALA A 163 -8.54 4.96 -6.34
C ALA A 163 -8.29 4.24 -7.67
N LYS A 164 -7.40 4.78 -8.50
CA LYS A 164 -7.21 4.30 -9.88
C LYS A 164 -5.79 4.54 -10.39
N ARG A 165 -5.29 3.59 -11.19
CA ARG A 165 -4.05 3.72 -12.00
C ARG A 165 -4.35 4.28 -13.39
N ASP A 166 -3.30 4.70 -14.09
CA ASP A 166 -3.33 5.19 -15.46
C ASP A 166 -4.28 6.38 -15.65
N CYS A 167 -4.33 7.25 -14.63
CA CYS A 167 -5.16 8.43 -14.63
C CYS A 167 -4.49 9.53 -15.49
N ALA A 168 -5.03 9.80 -16.68
CA ALA A 168 -4.37 10.64 -17.68
C ALA A 168 -3.92 12.03 -17.17
N CYS A 169 -4.71 12.61 -16.25
CA CYS A 169 -4.52 13.95 -15.67
C CYS A 169 -3.64 13.98 -14.41
N ALA A 170 -3.29 12.83 -13.84
CA ALA A 170 -2.44 12.78 -12.67
C ALA A 170 -0.97 12.95 -13.05
N ARG A 171 -0.20 13.57 -12.16
CA ARG A 171 1.25 13.63 -12.27
C ARG A 171 1.83 12.21 -12.20
N VAL A 172 2.92 11.99 -12.93
CA VAL A 172 3.65 10.71 -12.89
C VAL A 172 4.30 10.55 -11.51
N CYS A 173 4.05 9.42 -10.86
CA CYS A 173 4.71 9.00 -9.65
C CYS A 173 6.15 8.58 -9.98
N PRO A 174 7.20 9.28 -9.49
CA PRO A 174 8.56 9.09 -9.98
C PRO A 174 9.14 7.70 -9.69
N ARG A 175 8.66 7.01 -8.66
CA ARG A 175 9.19 5.68 -8.29
C ARG A 175 8.50 4.52 -8.98
N THR A 176 7.27 4.69 -9.45
CA THR A 176 6.45 3.62 -10.04
C THR A 176 6.14 3.88 -11.50
N GLU A 177 6.42 5.08 -12.01
CA GLU A 177 6.12 5.56 -13.36
C GLU A 177 4.62 5.54 -13.69
N GLN A 178 3.77 5.40 -12.66
CA GLN A 178 2.33 5.36 -12.81
C GLN A 178 1.70 6.73 -12.60
N ARG A 179 0.55 6.94 -13.22
CA ARG A 179 -0.30 8.09 -12.95
C ARG A 179 -1.46 7.65 -12.07
N ILE A 180 -1.45 8.07 -10.80
CA ILE A 180 -2.39 7.59 -9.78
C ILE A 180 -3.37 8.70 -9.43
N CYS A 181 -4.67 8.35 -9.39
CA CYS A 181 -5.72 9.19 -8.83
C CYS A 181 -6.20 8.63 -7.49
N PHE A 182 -6.67 9.52 -6.62
CA PHE A 182 -7.00 9.25 -5.23
C PHE A 182 -8.48 9.55 -4.94
N ASP A 183 -9.03 8.89 -3.94
CA ASP A 183 -10.30 9.28 -3.31
C ASP A 183 -10.01 10.02 -2.01
N VAL A 184 -10.84 11.01 -1.70
CA VAL A 184 -10.95 11.55 -0.35
C VAL A 184 -11.94 10.68 0.43
N LEU A 185 -11.47 10.13 1.54
CA LEU A 185 -12.22 9.23 2.41
C LEU A 185 -12.46 9.88 3.77
N SER A 186 -13.60 9.56 4.37
CA SER A 186 -13.87 9.92 5.77
C SER A 186 -12.87 9.24 6.69
N ARG A 187 -12.15 10.04 7.50
CA ARG A 187 -11.19 9.54 8.49
C ARG A 187 -11.83 8.64 9.55
N GLN A 188 -13.11 8.85 9.88
CA GLN A 188 -13.82 7.99 10.82
C GLN A 188 -14.02 6.57 10.29
N GLN A 189 -14.22 6.42 8.97
CA GLN A 189 -14.45 5.12 8.34
C GLN A 189 -13.14 4.48 7.85
N PHE A 190 -12.22 5.29 7.34
CA PHE A 190 -10.95 4.86 6.76
C PHE A 190 -9.79 5.67 7.37
N PRO A 191 -9.48 5.49 8.67
CA PRO A 191 -8.47 6.27 9.37
C PRO A 191 -7.06 6.14 8.76
N TRP A 192 -6.81 5.02 8.08
CA TRP A 192 -5.52 4.66 7.48
C TRP A 192 -5.62 4.35 5.99
N GLY A 193 -6.74 4.70 5.35
CA GLY A 193 -7.01 4.39 3.96
C GLY A 193 -7.72 3.06 3.77
N ARG A 194 -7.88 2.69 2.50
CA ARG A 194 -8.68 1.56 2.04
C ARG A 194 -7.79 0.57 1.31
N GLY A 195 -7.83 -0.69 1.73
CA GLY A 195 -7.05 -1.76 1.12
C GLY A 195 -7.73 -2.33 -0.13
N ALA A 196 -7.06 -3.27 -0.78
CA ALA A 196 -7.56 -3.94 -1.99
C ALA A 196 -8.93 -4.65 -1.84
N MET A 197 -9.38 -4.94 -0.61
CA MET A 197 -10.72 -5.49 -0.34
C MET A 197 -11.82 -4.42 -0.22
N GLY A 198 -11.49 -3.14 -0.39
CA GLY A 198 -12.43 -2.03 -0.17
C GLY A 198 -12.72 -1.73 1.31
N LYS A 199 -12.04 -2.39 2.24
CA LYS A 199 -12.18 -2.21 3.70
C LYS A 199 -11.05 -1.32 4.25
N ALA A 200 -11.29 -0.73 5.42
CA ALA A 200 -10.25 0.01 6.14
C ALA A 200 -9.08 -0.90 6.54
N ILE A 201 -7.86 -0.42 6.33
CA ILE A 201 -6.64 -1.13 6.75
C ILE A 201 -6.24 -0.73 8.17
N THR A 202 -5.55 -1.62 8.87
CA THR A 202 -5.19 -1.46 10.27
C THR A 202 -3.69 -1.66 10.48
N PRO A 203 -2.98 -0.72 11.12
CA PRO A 203 -1.56 -0.86 11.43
C PRO A 203 -1.27 -2.13 12.20
N LEU A 204 -0.24 -2.86 11.76
CA LEU A 204 0.23 -4.10 12.37
C LEU A 204 -0.91 -5.12 12.52
N LEU A 205 -1.71 -5.22 11.46
CA LEU A 205 -2.72 -6.25 11.27
C LEU A 205 -2.87 -6.49 9.76
N THR A 206 -2.95 -5.44 8.96
CA THR A 206 -3.01 -5.56 7.50
C THR A 206 -1.63 -5.85 6.90
N VAL A 207 -1.61 -6.77 5.94
CA VAL A 207 -0.47 -6.98 5.03
C VAL A 207 -0.92 -6.90 3.58
N ALA A 208 -0.06 -6.32 2.74
CA ALA A 208 -0.15 -6.46 1.30
C ALA A 208 0.56 -7.76 0.87
N VAL A 209 -0.09 -8.50 -0.05
CA VAL A 209 0.40 -9.80 -0.54
C VAL A 209 0.16 -9.94 -2.04
N ASP A 210 0.81 -10.93 -2.63
CA ASP A 210 0.38 -11.46 -3.92
C ASP A 210 -0.86 -12.36 -3.72
N SER A 211 -2.02 -11.93 -4.23
CA SER A 211 -3.26 -12.67 -4.04
C SER A 211 -3.34 -14.01 -4.79
N ALA A 212 -2.44 -14.27 -5.73
CA ALA A 212 -2.31 -15.59 -6.34
C ALA A 212 -1.60 -16.60 -5.40
N VAL A 213 -0.85 -16.10 -4.41
CA VAL A 213 -0.14 -16.92 -3.42
C VAL A 213 -0.89 -16.99 -2.10
N ILE A 214 -1.40 -15.86 -1.61
CA ILE A 214 -2.20 -15.75 -0.38
C ILE A 214 -3.50 -15.01 -0.74
N PRO A 215 -4.66 -15.70 -0.82
CA PRO A 215 -5.94 -15.06 -1.12
C PRO A 215 -6.24 -13.91 -0.15
N LEU A 216 -6.87 -12.84 -0.66
CA LEU A 216 -7.29 -11.74 0.21
C LEU A 216 -8.33 -12.23 1.24
N GLY A 217 -8.28 -11.64 2.43
CA GLY A 217 -9.05 -12.04 3.60
C GLY A 217 -8.41 -13.16 4.42
N THR A 218 -7.33 -13.79 3.93
CA THR A 218 -6.69 -14.90 4.66
C THR A 218 -5.97 -14.39 5.90
N PRO A 219 -6.29 -14.90 7.10
CA PRO A 219 -5.47 -14.70 8.28
C PRO A 219 -4.16 -15.47 8.14
N ILE A 220 -3.07 -14.80 8.47
CA ILE A 220 -1.74 -15.41 8.48
C ILE A 220 -1.08 -15.19 9.83
N TYR A 221 -0.21 -16.13 10.19
CA TYR A 221 0.62 -16.03 11.38
C TYR A 221 2.08 -15.92 10.98
N ILE A 222 2.77 -14.92 11.53
CA ILE A 222 4.18 -14.64 11.32
C ILE A 222 4.88 -14.61 12.69
N PRO A 223 5.54 -15.71 13.10
CA PRO A 223 6.08 -15.85 14.45
C PRO A 223 7.20 -14.86 14.77
N GLU A 224 7.89 -14.28 13.79
CA GLU A 224 8.89 -13.24 13.99
C GLU A 224 8.30 -11.96 14.61
N PHE A 225 7.00 -11.72 14.44
CA PHE A 225 6.30 -10.58 15.01
C PHE A 225 5.64 -10.90 16.36
N ASP A 226 5.44 -12.17 16.71
CA ASP A 226 4.77 -12.55 17.96
C ASP A 226 5.62 -12.13 19.19
N GLY A 227 4.99 -11.55 20.21
CA GLY A 227 5.64 -11.02 21.41
C GLY A 227 6.48 -9.75 21.21
N ALA A 228 6.73 -9.30 19.98
CA ALA A 228 7.44 -8.05 19.73
C ALA A 228 6.52 -6.84 20.01
N PRO A 229 7.05 -5.72 20.51
CA PRO A 229 6.24 -4.58 20.90
C PRO A 229 5.57 -3.94 19.67
N ARG A 230 4.25 -3.87 19.71
CA ARG A 230 3.36 -3.31 18.68
C ARG A 230 3.34 -1.79 18.69
N ASP A 231 3.51 -1.19 19.86
CA ASP A 231 3.42 0.25 20.08
C ASP A 231 4.51 0.74 21.05
N GLU A 232 4.57 2.06 21.26
CA GLU A 232 5.52 2.68 22.20
C GLU A 232 5.29 2.23 23.66
N ALA A 233 4.05 1.86 24.00
CA ALA A 233 3.71 1.31 25.31
C ALA A 233 4.22 -0.12 25.51
N GLY A 234 4.71 -0.77 24.46
CA GLY A 234 5.27 -2.11 24.50
C GLY A 234 4.23 -3.23 24.47
N THR A 235 2.99 -2.94 24.08
CA THR A 235 1.93 -3.96 23.94
C THR A 235 2.41 -5.05 22.98
N PRO A 236 2.42 -6.34 23.36
CA PRO A 236 2.93 -7.39 22.49
C PRO A 236 2.03 -7.58 21.27
N HIS A 237 2.63 -7.67 20.09
CA HIS A 237 1.99 -8.13 18.87
C HIS A 237 1.80 -9.65 18.95
N ASP A 238 0.68 -10.20 18.51
CA ASP A 238 0.38 -11.64 18.64
C ASP A 238 0.79 -12.47 17.42
N GLY A 239 1.52 -11.85 16.49
CA GLY A 239 1.99 -12.43 15.24
C GLY A 239 0.92 -12.60 14.18
N CYS A 240 -0.32 -12.19 14.43
CA CYS A 240 -1.43 -12.38 13.50
C CYS A 240 -1.62 -11.18 12.57
N PHE A 241 -1.78 -11.48 11.28
CA PHE A 241 -2.05 -10.51 10.23
C PHE A 241 -3.21 -11.00 9.34
N ILE A 242 -3.73 -10.11 8.50
CA ILE A 242 -4.76 -10.40 7.49
C ILE A 242 -4.29 -9.84 6.14
N ALA A 243 -4.35 -10.67 5.11
CA ALA A 243 -4.11 -10.27 3.72
C ALA A 243 -5.24 -9.37 3.20
N GLN A 244 -5.18 -8.06 3.42
CA GLN A 244 -6.25 -7.13 3.04
C GLN A 244 -5.85 -6.13 1.95
N ASP A 245 -4.60 -6.19 1.50
CA ASP A 245 -4.06 -5.21 0.59
C ASP A 245 -3.19 -5.81 -0.53
N ARG A 246 -2.85 -4.98 -1.52
CA ARG A 246 -2.00 -5.34 -2.67
C ARG A 246 -1.05 -4.19 -3.01
N GLY A 247 0.20 -4.55 -3.29
CA GLY A 247 1.19 -3.62 -3.84
C GLY A 247 1.59 -3.98 -5.27
N LEU A 248 1.93 -2.98 -6.08
CA LEU A 248 2.41 -3.20 -7.45
C LEU A 248 3.65 -4.12 -7.48
N ARG A 249 4.55 -3.94 -6.52
CA ARG A 249 5.82 -4.68 -6.39
C ARG A 249 5.76 -5.86 -5.41
N VAL A 250 4.59 -6.12 -4.82
CA VAL A 250 4.39 -7.25 -3.90
C VAL A 250 3.96 -8.44 -4.73
N LYS A 251 4.93 -9.31 -5.06
CA LYS A 251 4.77 -10.44 -5.99
C LYS A 251 5.39 -11.70 -5.43
N GLY A 252 4.77 -12.85 -5.70
CA GLY A 252 5.22 -14.15 -5.23
C GLY A 252 5.23 -14.25 -3.69
N LYS A 253 6.29 -14.86 -3.14
CA LYS A 253 6.47 -15.00 -1.69
C LYS A 253 6.98 -13.69 -1.06
N HIS A 254 6.11 -12.69 -1.03
CA HIS A 254 6.37 -11.37 -0.45
C HIS A 254 5.19 -10.95 0.43
N VAL A 255 5.47 -10.59 1.68
CA VAL A 255 4.55 -9.87 2.57
C VAL A 255 5.06 -8.45 2.81
N ASP A 256 4.21 -7.45 2.59
CA ASP A 256 4.53 -6.05 2.87
C ASP A 256 3.63 -5.59 4.02
N VAL A 257 4.22 -5.28 5.17
CA VAL A 257 3.50 -5.08 6.42
C VAL A 257 3.12 -3.60 6.57
N PHE A 258 1.83 -3.35 6.78
CA PHE A 258 1.35 -1.99 7.04
C PHE A 258 1.67 -1.58 8.47
N THR A 259 2.54 -0.60 8.67
CA THR A 259 2.96 -0.15 10.01
C THR A 259 2.22 1.08 10.51
N GLY A 260 1.38 1.71 9.68
CA GLY A 260 0.78 2.99 10.01
C GLY A 260 1.83 4.09 9.93
N GLN A 261 2.33 4.59 11.05
CA GLN A 261 3.23 5.76 11.03
C GLN A 261 4.69 5.38 10.65
N PRO A 262 5.43 6.29 9.97
CA PRO A 262 6.84 6.05 9.62
C PRO A 262 7.76 5.74 10.81
N ALA A 263 7.43 6.22 12.02
CA ALA A 263 8.18 5.91 13.23
C ALA A 263 8.10 4.40 13.58
N PHE A 264 6.93 3.79 13.42
CA PHE A 264 6.76 2.35 13.63
C PHE A 264 7.46 1.54 12.55
N THR A 265 7.52 2.03 11.32
CA THR A 265 8.33 1.42 10.25
C THR A 265 9.80 1.31 10.62
N ARG A 266 10.38 2.36 11.18
CA ARG A 266 11.77 2.35 11.66
C ARG A 266 11.96 1.36 12.82
N LEU A 267 11.03 1.37 13.77
CA LEU A 267 11.05 0.48 14.93
C LEU A 267 11.01 -1.00 14.51
N TRP A 268 10.15 -1.36 13.56
CA TRP A 268 10.00 -2.72 13.07
C TRP A 268 11.17 -3.15 12.18
N ASN A 269 11.73 -2.26 11.37
CA ASN A 269 12.95 -2.57 10.62
C ASN A 269 14.17 -2.89 11.49
N GLN A 270 14.22 -2.39 12.74
CA GLN A 270 15.29 -2.76 13.68
C GLN A 270 15.08 -4.15 14.30
N ARG A 271 13.82 -4.60 14.43
CA ARG A 271 13.46 -5.86 15.10
C ARG A 271 13.33 -7.03 14.13
N VAL A 272 12.62 -6.80 13.04
CA VAL A 272 12.43 -7.75 11.94
C VAL A 272 12.89 -7.03 10.66
N PRO A 273 14.19 -7.06 10.33
CA PRO A 273 14.72 -6.30 9.21
C PRO A 273 14.05 -6.63 7.87
N SER A 274 13.80 -5.61 7.05
CA SER A 274 13.30 -5.81 5.69
C SER A 274 14.21 -6.74 4.90
N ASN A 275 13.61 -7.61 4.09
CA ASN A 275 14.27 -8.61 3.26
C ASN A 275 15.02 -9.70 4.05
N GLY A 276 14.85 -9.77 5.38
CA GLY A 276 15.41 -10.84 6.20
C GLY A 276 14.73 -12.19 5.96
N GLY A 277 13.49 -12.16 5.49
CA GLY A 277 12.67 -13.36 5.32
C GLY A 277 11.89 -13.68 6.60
N VAL A 278 10.61 -13.99 6.46
CA VAL A 278 9.73 -14.33 7.59
C VAL A 278 8.91 -15.58 7.27
N HIS A 279 8.62 -16.37 8.29
CA HIS A 279 7.85 -17.61 8.13
C HIS A 279 6.36 -17.30 8.13
N VAL A 280 5.68 -17.66 7.05
CA VAL A 280 4.23 -17.40 6.94
C VAL A 280 3.46 -18.70 7.11
N TYR A 281 2.61 -18.73 8.13
CA TYR A 281 1.70 -19.84 8.42
C TYR A 281 0.26 -19.43 8.11
N VAL A 282 -0.54 -20.40 7.65
CA VAL A 282 -1.99 -20.26 7.48
C VAL A 282 -2.74 -21.32 8.27
N GLY A 283 -3.99 -21.02 8.63
CA GLY A 283 -4.86 -21.96 9.32
C GLY A 283 -4.45 -22.26 10.76
N THR A 284 -3.67 -21.37 11.39
CA THR A 284 -3.36 -21.48 12.82
C THR A 284 -4.59 -21.13 13.65
N SER A 285 -4.83 -21.82 14.77
CA SER A 285 -5.92 -21.44 15.70
C SER A 285 -5.66 -20.09 16.37
N ARG A 286 -4.38 -19.70 16.50
CA ARG A 286 -3.95 -18.41 17.05
C ARG A 286 -4.56 -17.22 16.34
N CYS A 287 -4.70 -17.28 15.02
CA CYS A 287 -5.25 -16.18 14.23
C CYS A 287 -6.72 -16.36 13.88
N ALA A 288 -7.46 -17.22 14.60
CA ALA A 288 -8.89 -17.40 14.40
C ALA A 288 -9.70 -16.11 14.62
N ARG A 289 -9.22 -15.21 15.50
CA ARG A 289 -9.82 -13.88 15.73
C ARG A 289 -9.74 -12.93 14.53
N ALA A 290 -8.89 -13.25 13.56
CA ALA A 290 -8.56 -12.40 12.43
C ALA A 290 -9.35 -12.79 11.16
N ASN A 291 -10.37 -13.65 11.30
CA ASN A 291 -11.39 -13.96 10.28
C ASN A 291 -12.55 -12.95 10.30
#